data_AF-A0A1Y5U0K6-F1
#
_entry.id   AF-A0A1Y5U0K6-F1
#
_cell.length_a   1.000
_cell.length_b   1.000
_cell.length_c   1.000
_cell.angle_alpha   90.00
_cell.angle_beta   90.00
_cell.angle_gamma   90.00
#
_symmetry.space_group_name_H-M   'P 1'
#
loop_
_entity.id
_entity.type
_entity.pdbx_description
1 polymer ?
#
loop_
_entity_poly.entity_id
_entity_poly.type
_entity_poly.pdbx_seq_one_letter_code
_entity_poly.pdbx_strand_id
1 'polypeptide(L)' 'MDKSTDDKKVVFRPYITTKDGRRIWAKWYGKKAFRIEL' A
#
# COMPACT_ATOMS: atom_id res chain seq x y z
N MET A 1 -6.68 20.95 -23.45
CA MET A 1 -6.76 20.68 -22.00
C MET A 1 -6.55 19.18 -21.83
N ASP A 2 -5.29 18.76 -21.81
CA ASP A 2 -4.90 17.39 -21.57
C ASP A 2 -5.14 17.06 -20.10
N LYS A 3 -6.27 16.40 -19.81
CA LYS A 3 -6.49 15.74 -18.53
C LYS A 3 -5.71 14.43 -18.56
N SER A 4 -4.40 14.51 -18.45
CA SER A 4 -3.57 13.38 -18.06
C SER A 4 -3.80 13.14 -16.57
N THR A 5 -4.97 12.60 -16.23
CA THR A 5 -5.23 12.06 -14.91
C THR A 5 -4.24 10.90 -14.76
N ASP A 6 -3.14 11.17 -14.08
CA ASP A 6 -2.22 10.17 -13.59
C ASP A 6 -3.01 9.31 -12.58
N ASP A 7 -3.77 8.34 -13.10
CA ASP A 7 -4.54 7.35 -12.37
C ASP A 7 -3.57 6.43 -11.62
N LYS A 8 -2.85 6.97 -10.62
CA LYS A 8 -2.03 6.18 -9.70
C LYS A 8 -2.94 5.18 -9.04
N LYS A 9 -2.83 3.91 -9.44
CA LYS A 9 -3.61 2.83 -8.86
C LYS A 9 -3.15 2.64 -7.42
N VAL A 10 -4.01 2.96 -6.47
CA VAL A 10 -3.73 2.76 -5.05
C VAL A 10 -4.37 1.47 -4.57
N VAL A 11 -3.60 0.62 -3.90
CA VAL A 11 -4.10 -0.59 -3.23
C VAL A 11 -3.87 -0.47 -1.73
N PHE A 12 -4.89 -0.83 -0.95
CA PHE A 12 -4.80 -0.91 0.50
C PHE A 12 -4.62 -2.36 0.94
N ARG A 13 -3.57 -2.65 1.71
CA ARG A 13 -3.29 -4.01 2.21
C ARG A 13 -3.14 -4.03 3.73
N PRO A 14 -3.70 -5.02 4.44
CA PRO A 14 -3.58 -5.14 5.90
C PRO A 14 -2.16 -5.52 6.35
N TYR A 15 -1.38 -6.13 5.45
CA TYR A 15 0.03 -6.47 5.67
C TYR A 15 0.85 -6.29 4.39
N ILE A 16 2.16 -6.12 4.56
CA ILE A 16 3.15 -6.23 3.48
C ILE A 16 4.09 -7.39 3.79
N THR A 17 4.60 -8.02 2.74
CA THR A 17 5.63 -9.06 2.87
C THR A 17 6.96 -8.44 2.48
N THR A 18 7.94 -8.52 3.38
CA THR A 18 9.32 -8.10 3.11
C THR A 18 9.98 -9.08 2.14
N LYS A 19 11.08 -8.67 1.49
CA LYS A 19 11.86 -9.56 0.62
C LYS A 19 12.38 -10.81 1.33
N ASP A 20 12.55 -10.73 2.66
CA ASP A 20 12.95 -11.83 3.56
C ASP A 20 11.79 -12.79 3.90
N GLY A 21 10.59 -12.55 3.36
CA GLY A 21 9.38 -13.38 3.61
C GLY A 21 8.62 -13.01 4.89
N ARG A 22 9.13 -12.10 5.72
CA ARG A 22 8.43 -11.65 6.94
C ARG A 22 7.20 -10.81 6.60
N ARG A 23 6.07 -11.10 7.25
CA ARG A 23 4.84 -10.30 7.16
C ARG A 23 4.83 -9.20 8.21
N ILE A 24 4.76 -7.96 7.75
CA ILE A 24 4.58 -6.78 8.59
C ILE A 24 3.12 -6.38 8.53
N TRP A 25 2.45 -6.33 9.67
CA TRP A 25 1.04 -5.97 9.76
C TRP A 25 0.87 -4.48 10.08
N ALA A 26 -0.09 -3.83 9.42
CA ALA A 26 -0.38 -2.41 9.66
C ALA A 26 -0.80 -2.16 11.12
N LYS A 27 -1.49 -3.14 11.73
CA LYS A 27 -1.96 -3.06 13.11
C LYS A 27 -0.84 -2.84 14.14
N TRP A 28 0.37 -3.35 13.86
CA TRP A 28 1.52 -3.18 14.76
C TRP A 28 1.98 -1.72 14.86
N TYR A 29 1.60 -0.89 13.89
CA TYR A 29 1.89 0.54 13.85
C TYR A 29 0.64 1.39 14.13
N GLY A 30 -0.42 0.80 14.70
CA GLY A 30 -1.69 1.49 14.94
C GLY A 30 -2.46 1.85 13.67
N LYS A 31 -2.12 1.27 12.51
CA LYS A 31 -2.77 1.53 11.23
C LYS A 31 -3.71 0.39 10.85
N LYS A 32 -4.76 0.70 10.10
CA LYS A 32 -5.69 -0.32 9.55
C LYS A 32 -5.14 -1.01 8.30
N ALA A 33 -4.43 -0.28 7.45
CA ALA A 33 -3.83 -0.80 6.22
C ALA A 33 -2.62 0.04 5.79
N PHE A 34 -1.77 -0.55 4.96
CA PHE A 34 -0.75 0.14 4.17
C PHE A 34 -1.37 0.65 2.87
N ARG A 35 -1.07 1.91 2.52
CA ARG A 35 -1.37 2.49 1.22
C ARG A 35 -0.19 2.19 0.29
N ILE A 36 -0.44 1.47 -0.79
CA ILE A 36 0.58 1.10 -1.79
C ILE A 36 0.16 1.75 -3.10
N GLU A 37 1.02 2.59 -3.65
CA GLU A 37 0.88 3.13 -5.00
C GLU A 37 1.53 2.13 -5.96
N LEU A 38 0.78 1.70 -6.97
CA LEU A 38 1.22 0.77 -8.03
C LEU A 38 1.83 1.53 -9.21
#